data_AF-A0A958SVU9-F1
#
_entry.id   AF-A0A958SVU9-F1
#
_cell.length_a   1.000
_cell.length_b   1.000
_cell.length_c   1.000
_cell.angle_alpha   90.00
_cell.angle_beta   90.00
_cell.angle_gamma   90.00
#
_symmetry.space_group_name_H-M   'P 1'
#
loop_
_entity.id
_entity.type
_entity.pdbx_description
1 polymer ?
#
loop_
_entity_poly.entity_id
_entity_poly.type
_entity_poly.pdbx_seq_one_letter_code
_entity_poly.pdbx_strand_id
1 'polypeptide(L)'
;NGLAKKDNSTFWITVAKYAFYVFMVYIATAILYYFGTKEGKQSKFFSIGALLTTILILVISYLFGIYIENFSKYNELYGSIGALLILLFYMWLNSNILLLGFELNVSLNKLRNKY
;
A
#
# COMPACT_ATOMS: atom_id res chain seq x y z
N ASN A 1 -17.03 -7.26 35.01
CA ASN A 1 -17.56 -6.39 33.93
C ASN A 1 -16.60 -5.32 33.39
N GLY A 2 -15.45 -5.03 34.01
CA GLY A 2 -14.48 -4.04 33.47
C GLY A 2 -13.53 -4.57 32.39
N LEU A 3 -13.20 -5.87 32.41
CA LEU A 3 -12.26 -6.50 31.48
C LEU A 3 -12.84 -6.63 30.05
N ALA A 4 -14.10 -7.06 29.92
CA ALA A 4 -14.79 -7.17 28.63
C ALA A 4 -15.03 -5.81 27.93
N LYS A 5 -15.20 -4.72 28.71
CA LYS A 5 -15.39 -3.38 28.15
C LYS A 5 -14.07 -2.80 27.62
N LYS A 6 -12.95 -3.12 28.27
CA LYS A 6 -11.60 -2.73 27.84
C LYS A 6 -11.20 -3.45 26.55
N ASP A 7 -11.48 -4.76 26.46
CA ASP A 7 -11.24 -5.58 25.27
C ASP A 7 -12.04 -5.07 24.05
N ASN A 8 -13.33 -4.82 24.23
CA ASN A 8 -14.17 -4.24 23.18
C ASN A 8 -13.66 -2.86 22.73
N SER A 9 -13.26 -1.99 23.65
CA SER A 9 -12.72 -0.67 23.27
C SER A 9 -11.42 -0.76 22.46
N THR A 10 -10.51 -1.68 22.82
CA THR A 10 -9.25 -1.86 22.09
C THR A 10 -9.46 -2.50 20.72
N PHE A 11 -10.45 -3.37 20.58
CA PHE A 11 -10.84 -3.95 19.30
C PHE A 11 -11.33 -2.87 18.32
N TRP A 12 -12.31 -2.05 18.71
CA TRP A 12 -12.83 -0.98 17.84
C TRP A 12 -11.76 0.04 17.43
N ILE A 13 -10.85 0.39 18.35
CA ILE A 13 -9.72 1.29 18.04
C ILE A 13 -8.79 0.64 17.01
N THR A 14 -8.51 -0.66 17.16
CA THR A 14 -7.62 -1.39 16.25
C THR A 14 -8.22 -1.48 14.85
N VAL A 15 -9.50 -1.85 14.75
CA VAL A 15 -10.24 -1.89 13.48
C VAL A 15 -10.26 -0.50 12.83
N ALA A 16 -10.58 0.54 13.58
CA ALA A 16 -10.58 1.92 13.08
C ALA A 16 -9.19 2.34 12.58
N LYS A 17 -8.11 1.97 13.29
CA LYS A 17 -6.73 2.26 12.88
C LYS A 17 -6.38 1.63 11.53
N TYR A 18 -6.68 0.33 11.36
CA TYR A 18 -6.38 -0.37 10.10
C TYR A 18 -7.28 0.12 8.96
N ALA A 19 -8.56 0.36 9.22
CA ALA A 19 -9.48 0.91 8.21
C ALA A 19 -9.01 2.30 7.74
N PHE A 20 -8.60 3.17 8.68
CA PHE A 20 -8.06 4.49 8.36
C PHE A 20 -6.76 4.41 7.55
N TYR A 21 -5.86 3.48 7.89
CA TYR A 21 -4.63 3.24 7.15
C TYR A 21 -4.91 2.82 5.70
N VAL A 22 -5.78 1.82 5.48
CA VAL A 22 -6.17 1.35 4.14
C VAL A 22 -6.80 2.49 3.35
N PHE A 23 -7.69 3.25 3.99
CA PHE A 23 -8.36 4.39 3.37
C PHE A 23 -7.36 5.48 2.92
N MET A 24 -6.36 5.80 3.75
CA MET A 24 -5.31 6.76 3.40
C MET A 24 -4.47 6.28 2.22
N VAL A 25 -4.04 5.01 2.20
CA VAL A 25 -3.25 4.45 1.09
C VAL A 25 -4.07 4.46 -0.20
N TYR A 26 -5.35 4.10 -0.13
CA TYR A 26 -6.24 4.13 -1.28
C TYR A 26 -6.41 5.55 -1.84
N ILE A 27 -6.65 6.55 -0.98
CA ILE A 27 -6.75 7.94 -1.42
C ILE A 27 -5.45 8.43 -2.03
N ALA A 28 -4.31 8.13 -1.41
CA ALA A 28 -3.00 8.54 -1.91
C ALA A 28 -2.74 7.98 -3.32
N THR A 29 -3.00 6.69 -3.53
CA THR A 29 -2.83 6.03 -4.84
C THR A 29 -3.84 6.53 -5.86
N ALA A 30 -5.11 6.75 -5.48
CA ALA A 30 -6.14 7.30 -6.34
C ALA A 30 -5.80 8.72 -6.81
N ILE A 31 -5.35 9.60 -5.90
CA ILE A 31 -4.85 10.93 -6.22
C ILE A 31 -3.67 10.83 -7.18
N LEU A 32 -2.69 9.98 -6.88
CA LEU A 32 -1.51 9.81 -7.72
C LEU A 32 -1.87 9.36 -9.14
N TYR A 33 -2.86 8.49 -9.31
CA TYR A 33 -3.32 8.03 -10.62
C TYR A 33 -4.18 9.05 -11.35
N TYR A 34 -4.99 9.82 -10.62
CA TYR A 34 -5.81 10.88 -11.18
C TYR A 34 -4.96 12.05 -11.69
N PHE A 35 -3.98 12.50 -10.90
CA PHE A 35 -3.08 13.59 -11.28
C PHE A 35 -1.92 13.14 -12.18
N GLY A 36 -1.57 11.86 -12.17
CA GLY A 36 -0.44 11.32 -12.93
C GLY A 36 -0.62 11.33 -14.45
N THR A 37 -1.83 11.49 -14.99
CA THR A 37 -2.08 11.50 -16.45
C THR A 37 -3.06 12.57 -16.90
N LYS A 38 -2.81 13.16 -18.09
CA LYS A 38 -3.79 14.02 -18.79
C LYS A 38 -5.09 13.27 -19.12
N GLU A 39 -5.01 11.96 -19.38
CA GLU A 39 -6.16 11.07 -19.62
C GLU A 39 -6.90 10.66 -18.32
N GLY A 40 -6.25 10.79 -17.16
CA GLY A 40 -6.81 10.49 -15.84
C GLY A 40 -8.01 11.38 -15.47
N LYS A 41 -8.11 12.57 -16.06
CA LYS A 41 -9.27 13.48 -15.95
C LYS A 41 -10.60 12.86 -16.42
N GLN A 42 -10.55 11.83 -17.26
CA GLN A 42 -11.74 11.07 -17.71
C GLN A 42 -11.97 9.79 -16.90
N SER A 43 -11.03 9.43 -16.02
CA SER A 43 -11.15 8.26 -15.15
C SER A 43 -11.91 8.63 -13.87
N LYS A 44 -12.80 7.74 -13.42
CA LYS A 44 -13.53 7.93 -12.16
C LYS A 44 -12.51 7.97 -11.02
N PHE A 45 -12.75 8.82 -10.01
CA PHE A 45 -11.95 8.89 -8.77
C PHE A 45 -11.77 7.51 -8.10
N PHE A 46 -12.69 6.58 -8.36
CA PHE A 46 -12.61 5.19 -7.93
C PHE A 46 -12.03 4.32 -9.06
N SER A 47 -10.76 3.95 -8.93
CA SER A 47 -10.01 3.19 -9.94
C SER A 47 -9.72 1.77 -9.46
N ILE A 48 -9.94 0.80 -10.36
CA ILE A 48 -9.59 -0.61 -10.15
C ILE A 48 -8.07 -0.77 -9.95
N GLY A 49 -7.26 0.05 -10.62
CA GLY A 49 -5.82 0.07 -10.43
C GLY A 49 -5.43 0.53 -9.02
N ALA A 50 -6.08 1.57 -8.48
CA ALA A 50 -5.80 2.05 -7.12
C ALA A 50 -6.16 1.00 -6.05
N LEU A 51 -7.25 0.24 -6.27
CA LEU A 51 -7.63 -0.88 -5.40
C LEU A 51 -6.56 -1.97 -5.43
N LEU A 52 -6.14 -2.38 -6.62
CA LEU A 52 -5.09 -3.39 -6.78
C LEU A 52 -3.81 -2.96 -6.09
N THR A 53 -3.33 -1.74 -6.34
CA THR A 53 -2.13 -1.16 -5.71
C THR A 53 -2.23 -1.17 -4.21
N THR A 54 -3.37 -0.77 -3.65
CA THR A 54 -3.59 -0.78 -2.20
C THR A 54 -3.47 -2.19 -1.63
N ILE A 55 -4.10 -3.19 -2.27
CA ILE A 55 -4.02 -4.59 -1.85
C ILE A 55 -2.56 -5.09 -1.89
N LEU A 56 -1.85 -4.83 -2.98
CA LEU A 56 -0.45 -5.23 -3.12
C LEU A 56 0.47 -4.55 -2.10
N ILE A 57 0.27 -3.25 -1.82
CA ILE A 57 1.00 -2.54 -0.77
C ILE A 57 0.76 -3.21 0.58
N LEU A 58 -0.49 -3.56 0.93
CA LEU A 58 -0.79 -4.25 2.19
C LEU A 58 -0.10 -5.61 2.28
N VAL A 59 -0.15 -6.41 1.21
CA VAL A 59 0.50 -7.73 1.15
C VAL A 59 2.02 -7.58 1.29
N ILE A 60 2.63 -6.66 0.54
CA ILE A 60 4.06 -6.43 0.61
C ILE A 60 4.46 -5.88 1.98
N SER A 61 3.74 -4.92 2.56
CA SER A 61 4.03 -4.42 3.91
C SER A 61 3.98 -5.54 4.96
N TYR A 62 3.03 -6.47 4.85
CA TYR A 62 2.97 -7.63 5.74
C TYR A 62 4.16 -8.57 5.57
N LEU A 63 4.46 -8.98 4.33
CA LEU A 63 5.61 -9.84 4.02
C LEU A 63 6.94 -9.18 4.43
N PHE A 64 7.03 -7.87 4.26
CA PHE A 64 8.21 -7.11 4.61
C PHE A 64 8.39 -6.99 6.13
N GLY A 65 7.31 -6.95 6.89
CA GLY A 65 7.35 -7.06 8.35
C GLY A 65 8.02 -8.35 8.81
N ILE A 66 7.60 -9.49 8.25
CA ILE A 66 8.22 -10.81 8.52
C ILE A 66 9.70 -10.81 8.11
N TYR A 67 10.03 -10.20 6.96
CA TYR A 67 11.41 -10.09 6.49
C TYR A 67 12.30 -9.29 7.45
N ILE A 68 11.82 -8.16 7.97
CA ILE A 68 12.55 -7.31 8.93
C ILE A 68 12.74 -8.02 10.28
N GLU A 69 11.75 -8.78 10.76
CA GLU A 69 11.89 -9.53 12.01
C GLU A 69 13.07 -10.52 11.95
N ASN A 70 13.28 -11.16 10.80
CA ASN A 70 14.43 -12.04 10.57
C ASN A 70 15.75 -11.27 10.38
N PHE A 71 15.69 -10.01 9.97
CA PHE A 71 16.85 -9.17 9.73
C PHE A 71 17.60 -8.76 11.01
N SER A 72 16.96 -8.84 12.19
CA SER A 72 17.62 -8.44 13.45
C SER A 72 18.94 -9.18 13.70
N LYS A 73 19.12 -10.41 13.18
CA LYS A 73 20.38 -11.18 13.24
C LYS A 73 21.43 -10.72 12.22
N TYR A 74 21.02 -10.19 11.07
CA TYR A 74 21.91 -9.68 10.01
C TYR A 74 22.35 -8.22 10.27
N ASN A 75 21.55 -7.48 11.04
CA ASN A 75 21.86 -6.11 11.45
C ASN A 75 23.15 -6.02 12.28
N GLU A 76 23.51 -7.06 13.05
CA GLU A 76 24.75 -7.11 13.84
C GLU A 76 26.01 -7.14 12.96
N LEU A 77 25.92 -7.69 11.74
CA LEU A 77 27.04 -7.85 10.81
C LEU A 77 27.21 -6.65 9.86
N TYR A 78 26.10 -6.08 9.38
CA TYR A 78 26.11 -5.05 8.35
C TYR A 78 25.70 -3.65 8.84
N GLY A 79 25.22 -3.54 10.07
CA GLY A 79 24.82 -2.28 10.70
C GLY A 79 23.92 -1.43 9.80
N SER A 80 24.26 -0.15 9.66
CA SER A 80 23.49 0.83 8.90
C SER A 80 23.37 0.55 7.39
N ILE A 81 24.35 -0.13 6.78
CA ILE A 81 24.33 -0.46 5.35
C ILE A 81 23.23 -1.47 5.04
N GLY A 82 23.06 -2.47 5.91
CA GLY A 82 21.99 -3.45 5.75
C GLY A 82 20.60 -2.82 5.90
N ALA A 83 20.43 -1.91 6.87
CA ALA A 83 19.18 -1.16 7.04
C ALA A 83 18.84 -0.29 5.82
N LEU A 84 19.83 0.40 5.23
CA LEU A 84 19.65 1.18 4.00
C LEU A 84 19.27 0.29 2.81
N LEU A 85 19.91 -0.86 2.66
CA LEU A 85 19.63 -1.78 1.56
C LEU A 85 18.20 -2.34 1.63
N ILE A 86 17.73 -2.65 2.83
CA ILE A 86 16.33 -3.06 3.06
C ILE A 86 15.37 -1.93 2.71
N LEU A 87 15.64 -0.71 3.17
CA LEU A 87 14.80 0.43 2.86
C LEU A 87 14.71 0.66 1.33
N LEU A 88 15.85 0.58 0.64
CA LEU A 88 15.91 0.69 -0.82
C LEU A 88 15.11 -0.41 -1.50
N PHE A 89 15.23 -1.65 -1.03
CA PHE A 89 14.48 -2.78 -1.56
C PHE A 89 12.96 -2.63 -1.32
N TYR A 90 12.55 -2.14 -0.15
CA TYR A 90 11.16 -1.82 0.15
C TYR A 90 10.60 -0.77 -0.80
N MET A 91 11.34 0.33 -0.99
CA MET A 91 10.95 1.43 -1.87
C MET A 91 10.87 0.95 -3.32
N TRP A 92 11.84 0.17 -3.77
CA TRP A 92 11.86 -0.42 -5.11
C TRP A 92 10.62 -1.29 -5.36
N LEU A 93 10.25 -2.17 -4.42
CA LEU A 93 9.03 -2.98 -4.53
C LEU A 93 7.77 -2.11 -4.61
N ASN A 94 7.64 -1.11 -3.73
CA ASN A 94 6.49 -0.20 -3.73
C ASN A 94 6.38 0.59 -5.04
N SER A 95 7.49 1.06 -5.59
CA SER A 95 7.52 1.74 -6.89
C SER A 95 7.04 0.83 -8.03
N ASN A 96 7.46 -0.44 -8.05
CA ASN A 96 6.99 -1.39 -9.06
C ASN A 96 5.47 -1.63 -8.97
N ILE A 97 4.95 -1.79 -7.75
CA ILE A 97 3.51 -1.97 -7.52
C ILE A 97 2.71 -0.74 -7.99
N LEU A 98 3.22 0.46 -7.69
CA LEU A 98 2.61 1.71 -8.14
C LEU A 98 2.55 1.82 -9.65
N LEU A 99 3.62 1.46 -10.36
CA LEU A 99 3.66 1.46 -11.82
C LEU A 99 2.69 0.42 -12.41
N LEU A 100 2.66 -0.78 -11.85
CA LEU A 100 1.78 -1.85 -12.30
C LEU A 100 0.30 -1.47 -12.19
N GLY A 101 -0.13 -0.95 -11.04
CA GLY A 101 -1.52 -0.54 -10.86
C GLY A 101 -1.90 0.67 -11.71
N PHE A 102 -0.93 1.54 -12.02
CA PHE A 102 -1.13 2.66 -12.93
C PHE A 102 -1.34 2.17 -14.36
N GLU A 103 -0.50 1.26 -14.84
CA GLU A 103 -0.63 0.67 -16.17
C GLU A 103 -1.95 -0.08 -16.33
N LEU A 104 -2.37 -0.82 -15.29
CA LEU A 104 -3.68 -1.46 -15.27
C LEU A 104 -4.82 -0.44 -15.35
N ASN A 105 -4.77 0.64 -14.56
CA ASN A 105 -5.79 1.68 -14.57
C ASN A 105 -5.94 2.30 -15.97
N VAL A 106 -4.81 2.64 -16.60
CA VAL A 106 -4.79 3.20 -17.96
C VAL A 106 -5.33 2.20 -18.97
N SER A 107 -4.91 0.94 -18.90
CA SER A 107 -5.35 -0.11 -19.84
C SER A 107 -6.86 -0.36 -19.77
N LEU A 108 -7.42 -0.42 -18.56
CA LEU A 108 -8.86 -0.57 -18.35
C LEU A 108 -9.64 0.65 -18.83
N ASN A 109 -9.14 1.86 -18.60
CA ASN A 109 -9.77 3.09 -19.09
C ASN A 109 -9.77 3.15 -20.63
N LYS A 110 -8.67 2.74 -21.27
CA LYS A 110 -8.56 2.64 -22.73
C LYS A 110 -9.54 1.62 -23.31
N LEU A 111 -9.69 0.45 -22.68
CA LEU A 111 -10.67 -0.57 -23.10
C LEU A 111 -12.10 -0.06 -22.97
N ARG A 112 -12.43 0.62 -21.87
CA ARG A 112 -13.77 1.21 -21.66
C ARG A 112 -14.11 2.31 -22.66
N ASN A 113 -13.15 3.13 -23.09
CA ASN A 113 -13.43 4.22 -24.01
C ASN A 113 -13.44 3.79 -25.49
N LYS A 114 -12.96 2.57 -25.80
CA LYS A 114 -12.92 2.02 -27.16
C LYS A 114 -14.22 1.31 -27.55
N TYR A 115 -15.08 1.00 -26.58
CA TYR A 115 -16.39 0.36 -26.73
C TYR A 115 -17.48 1.22 -26.10
#